data_AF-A0AAJ0CHD8-F1
#
_entry.id   AF-A0AAJ0CHD8-F1
#
_cell.length_a   1.000
_cell.length_b   1.000
_cell.length_c   1.000
_cell.angle_alpha   90.00
_cell.angle_beta   90.00
_cell.angle_gamma   90.00
#
_symmetry.space_group_name_H-M   'P 1'
#
loop_
_entity.id
_entity.type
_entity.pdbx_description
1 polymer ?
#
loop_
_entity_poly.entity_id
_entity_poly.type
_entity_poly.pdbx_seq_one_letter_code
_entity_poly.pdbx_strand_id
1 'polypeptide(L)'
;MKFLNTLAIFVALSLPALATPIESQDAISLEERTHFVTCKPKLNGKEKHFKVDLAFAQRQAEKAGKIPFGKGYETPKSGFPSRYHKGDHIRWGVHGCDTKSLQYQYPIYWDGKNNKWESDVAADKQKGGHTPLRVVFCKLGDSKKYLRFCGVMTYTEVNDKNEGSGAFVKCN
;
A
#
# COMPACT_ATOMS: atom_id res chain seq x y z
N MET A 1 60.93 12.45 59.35
CA MET A 1 61.04 10.98 59.45
C MET A 1 59.73 10.42 58.88
N LYS A 2 59.64 9.94 57.63
CA LYS A 2 60.04 8.60 57.11
C LYS A 2 59.63 7.49 58.09
N PHE A 3 58.84 6.45 57.79
CA PHE A 3 58.63 5.60 56.60
C PHE A 3 57.18 5.03 56.63
N LEU A 4 56.40 5.04 55.54
CA LEU A 4 56.26 3.98 54.51
C LEU A 4 56.04 2.56 55.07
N ASN A 5 54.86 1.98 54.81
CA ASN A 5 54.79 0.60 54.33
C ASN A 5 53.60 0.39 53.38
N THR A 6 53.97 0.03 52.16
CA THR A 6 53.17 -0.14 50.96
C THR A 6 52.75 -1.61 50.85
N LEU A 7 51.48 -1.90 50.55
CA LEU A 7 51.07 -3.24 50.12
C LEU A 7 50.76 -3.19 48.62
N ALA A 8 51.65 -3.78 47.82
CA ALA A 8 51.49 -3.97 46.39
C ALA A 8 50.72 -5.27 46.14
N ILE A 9 49.57 -5.20 45.48
CA ILE A 9 48.83 -6.37 45.01
C ILE A 9 49.15 -6.53 43.52
N PHE A 10 49.85 -7.61 43.19
CA PHE A 10 49.97 -8.14 41.83
C PHE A 10 48.68 -8.90 41.50
N VAL A 11 47.96 -8.49 40.46
CA VAL A 11 46.99 -9.37 39.78
C VAL A 11 47.42 -9.50 38.32
N ALA A 12 47.57 -10.76 37.92
CA ALA A 12 48.05 -11.22 36.63
C ALA A 12 47.08 -10.91 35.48
N LEU A 13 47.68 -10.80 34.29
CA LEU A 13 47.06 -10.66 32.98
C LEU A 13 46.01 -11.73 32.66
N SER A 14 44.89 -11.29 32.10
CA SER A 14 44.19 -12.03 31.05
C SER A 14 43.56 -11.01 30.09
N LEU A 15 44.09 -10.93 28.87
CA LEU A 15 43.45 -10.24 27.76
C LEU A 15 42.29 -11.12 27.26
N PRO A 16 41.06 -10.62 27.15
CA PRO A 16 40.18 -11.03 26.08
C PRO A 16 40.53 -10.16 24.87
N ALA A 17 41.19 -10.78 23.89
CA ALA A 17 41.12 -10.32 22.52
C ALA A 17 39.64 -10.33 22.11
N LEU A 18 38.97 -9.19 22.23
CA LEU A 18 37.65 -9.03 21.63
C LEU A 18 37.87 -8.82 20.14
N ALA A 19 37.79 -9.94 19.44
CA ALA A 19 37.61 -10.04 18.01
C ALA A 19 36.63 -8.97 17.52
N THR A 20 37.10 -8.16 16.58
CA THR A 20 36.23 -7.39 15.69
C THR A 20 35.22 -8.34 15.05
N PRO A 21 33.91 -8.04 15.04
CA PRO A 21 33.03 -8.72 14.13
C PRO A 21 33.34 -8.23 12.72
N ILE A 22 34.06 -9.04 11.96
CA ILE A 22 34.02 -9.01 10.51
C ILE A 22 32.74 -9.74 10.12
N GLU A 23 31.84 -8.98 9.50
CA GLU A 23 30.92 -9.40 8.44
C GLU A 23 29.89 -10.49 8.78
N SER A 24 28.67 -10.05 9.05
CA SER A 24 27.52 -10.71 8.42
C SER A 24 26.87 -9.72 7.47
N GLN A 25 27.08 -9.97 6.18
CA GLN A 25 26.23 -9.53 5.10
C GLN A 25 24.77 -9.82 5.47
N ASP A 26 24.07 -8.80 5.95
CA ASP A 26 22.72 -8.57 5.50
C ASP A 26 22.76 -7.23 4.79
N ALA A 27 23.36 -7.25 3.59
CA ALA A 27 22.79 -6.47 2.51
C ALA A 27 21.35 -6.99 2.37
N ILE A 28 20.46 -6.45 3.20
CA ILE A 28 19.06 -6.34 2.83
C ILE A 28 19.15 -5.62 1.52
N SER A 29 19.05 -6.38 0.44
CA SER A 29 18.65 -5.88 -0.85
C SER A 29 17.34 -5.16 -0.53
N LEU A 30 17.46 -3.86 -0.26
CA LEU A 30 16.45 -2.88 -0.63
C LEU A 30 16.41 -3.02 -2.14
N GLU A 31 15.79 -4.11 -2.62
CA GLU A 31 15.12 -4.10 -3.90
C GLU A 31 14.32 -2.82 -3.84
N GLU A 32 14.75 -1.86 -4.65
CA GLU A 32 14.05 -0.63 -4.91
C GLU A 32 12.68 -1.06 -5.41
N ARG A 33 11.75 -1.27 -4.47
CA ARG A 33 10.39 -1.71 -4.75
C ARG A 33 9.88 -0.68 -5.73
N THR A 34 9.63 -1.11 -6.95
CA THR A 34 9.23 -0.25 -8.06
C THR A 34 8.18 0.71 -7.55
N HIS A 35 8.53 2.00 -7.50
CA HIS A 35 7.67 3.04 -6.94
C HIS A 35 6.34 3.15 -7.70
N PHE A 36 6.29 2.58 -8.90
CA PHE A 36 5.16 2.66 -9.80
C PHE A 36 4.72 1.28 -10.29
N VAL A 37 3.42 1.15 -10.53
CA VAL A 37 2.83 0.07 -11.33
C VAL A 37 2.17 0.66 -12.58
N THR A 38 2.00 -0.16 -13.60
CA THR A 38 1.30 0.19 -14.84
C THR A 38 0.01 -0.62 -14.95
N CYS A 39 -1.11 0.09 -15.02
CA CYS A 39 -2.41 -0.49 -15.33
C CYS A 39 -2.64 -0.42 -16.83
N LYS A 40 -3.07 -1.54 -17.43
CA LYS A 40 -3.15 -1.72 -18.89
C LYS A 40 -4.56 -2.11 -19.36
N PRO A 41 -5.58 -1.26 -19.18
CA PRO A 41 -6.88 -1.49 -19.79
C PRO A 41 -6.82 -1.35 -21.30
N LYS A 42 -7.83 -1.85 -21.98
CA LYS A 42 -8.07 -1.58 -23.40
C LYS A 42 -8.99 -0.36 -23.57
N LEU A 43 -8.62 0.53 -24.48
CA LEU A 43 -9.42 1.62 -25.00
C LEU A 43 -9.67 1.34 -26.47
N ASN A 44 -10.93 1.09 -26.86
CA ASN A 44 -11.31 0.79 -28.24
C ASN A 44 -10.44 -0.34 -28.84
N GLY A 45 -10.21 -1.39 -28.04
CA GLY A 45 -9.39 -2.55 -28.42
C GLY A 45 -7.87 -2.35 -28.35
N LYS A 46 -7.38 -1.13 -28.08
CA LYS A 46 -5.94 -0.82 -27.96
C LYS A 46 -5.52 -0.69 -26.51
N GLU A 47 -4.34 -1.20 -26.16
CA GLU A 47 -3.81 -1.05 -24.81
C GLU A 47 -3.56 0.43 -24.47
N LYS A 48 -4.06 0.88 -23.32
CA LYS A 48 -3.84 2.21 -22.75
C LYS A 48 -3.08 2.06 -21.44
N HIS A 49 -2.10 2.93 -21.19
CA HIS A 49 -1.26 2.82 -19.99
C HIS A 49 -1.61 3.90 -18.97
N PHE A 50 -1.85 3.46 -17.74
CA PHE A 50 -1.94 4.34 -16.59
C PHE A 50 -0.81 3.99 -15.62
N LYS A 51 0.14 4.90 -15.47
CA LYS A 51 1.23 4.78 -14.48
C LYS A 51 0.70 5.21 -13.11
N VAL A 52 0.96 4.46 -12.06
CA VAL A 52 0.43 4.74 -10.72
C VAL A 52 1.55 4.69 -9.70
N ASP A 53 1.74 5.77 -8.95
CA ASP A 53 2.62 5.81 -7.77
C ASP A 53 1.99 4.97 -6.64
N LEU A 54 2.70 3.90 -6.24
CA LEU A 54 2.25 3.00 -5.18
C LEU A 54 2.22 3.68 -3.81
N ALA A 55 3.14 4.60 -3.52
CA ALA A 55 3.14 5.34 -2.27
C ALA A 55 1.92 6.28 -2.20
N PHE A 56 1.56 6.92 -3.32
CA PHE A 56 0.32 7.68 -3.42
C PHE A 56 -0.91 6.78 -3.23
N ALA A 57 -0.97 5.64 -3.93
CA ALA A 57 -2.08 4.69 -3.82
C ALA A 57 -2.25 4.20 -2.38
N GLN A 58 -1.15 3.85 -1.69
CA GLN A 58 -1.17 3.45 -0.29
C GLN A 58 -1.71 4.56 0.62
N ARG A 59 -1.25 5.81 0.45
CA ARG A 59 -1.80 6.95 1.22
C ARG A 59 -3.30 7.15 0.98
N GLN A 60 -3.78 6.94 -0.26
CA GLN A 60 -5.21 7.00 -0.54
C GLN A 60 -5.98 5.86 0.15
N ALA A 61 -5.46 4.63 0.17
CA ALA A 61 -6.06 3.52 0.89
C ALA A 61 -6.12 3.75 2.40
N GLU A 62 -5.06 4.29 2.99
CA GLU A 62 -5.01 4.64 4.42
C GLU A 62 -6.01 5.74 4.77
N LYS A 63 -6.12 6.78 3.93
CA LYS A 63 -7.15 7.82 4.08
C LYS A 63 -8.54 7.22 3.97
N ALA A 64 -8.78 6.39 2.95
CA ALA A 64 -10.07 5.76 2.72
C ALA A 64 -10.48 4.83 3.86
N GLY A 65 -9.56 4.04 4.40
CA GLY A 65 -9.84 3.13 5.50
C GLY A 65 -10.23 3.80 6.82
N LYS A 66 -9.88 5.09 7.00
CA LYS A 66 -10.29 5.92 8.14
C LYS A 66 -11.70 6.49 8.00
N ILE A 67 -12.27 6.51 6.79
CA ILE A 67 -13.63 6.98 6.55
C ILE A 67 -14.60 6.02 7.27
N PRO A 68 -15.64 6.54 7.94
CA PRO A 68 -16.74 5.71 8.42
C PRO A 68 -17.60 5.23 7.24
N PHE A 69 -17.65 3.93 7.00
CA PHE A 69 -18.47 3.32 5.94
C PHE A 69 -18.79 1.85 6.28
N GLY A 70 -19.89 1.32 5.75
CA GLY A 70 -20.36 -0.04 6.01
C GLY A 70 -21.52 -0.10 7.02
N LYS A 71 -21.70 -1.25 7.68
CA LYS A 71 -22.85 -1.48 8.58
C LYS A 71 -22.91 -0.42 9.69
N GLY A 72 -24.03 0.30 9.77
CA GLY A 72 -24.26 1.34 10.77
C GLY A 72 -23.69 2.73 10.41
N TYR A 73 -23.16 2.89 9.19
CA TYR A 73 -22.69 4.18 8.68
C TYR A 73 -23.38 4.50 7.36
N GLU A 74 -23.60 5.79 7.10
CA GLU A 74 -24.06 6.24 5.79
C GLU A 74 -23.01 5.94 4.72
N THR A 75 -23.48 5.55 3.53
CA THR A 75 -22.61 5.41 2.37
C THR A 75 -22.07 6.78 1.99
N PRO A 76 -20.75 6.94 1.77
CA PRO A 76 -20.20 8.22 1.30
C PRO A 76 -20.87 8.68 0.00
N LYS A 77 -21.01 10.00 -0.19
CA LYS A 77 -21.66 10.59 -1.38
C LYS A 77 -21.06 10.12 -2.70
N SER A 78 -19.75 9.85 -2.72
CA SER A 78 -19.06 9.31 -3.90
C SER A 78 -19.38 7.85 -4.20
N GLY A 79 -20.03 7.13 -3.27
CA GLY A 79 -20.16 5.68 -3.28
C GLY A 79 -18.92 4.92 -2.78
N PHE A 80 -17.83 5.62 -2.43
CA PHE A 80 -16.55 5.03 -2.04
C PHE A 80 -15.99 5.59 -0.73
N PRO A 81 -15.20 4.80 0.02
CA PRO A 81 -14.82 3.40 -0.23
C PRO A 81 -15.99 2.42 -0.16
N SER A 82 -15.92 1.36 -0.95
CA SER A 82 -16.95 0.32 -1.04
C SER A 82 -16.34 -1.06 -0.93
N ARG A 83 -17.17 -2.05 -0.58
CA ARG A 83 -16.74 -3.45 -0.52
C ARG A 83 -16.35 -3.92 -1.92
N TYR A 84 -15.20 -4.57 -2.02
CA TYR A 84 -14.80 -5.29 -3.21
C TYR A 84 -15.17 -6.77 -3.04
N HIS A 85 -16.00 -7.27 -3.94
CA HIS A 85 -16.38 -8.68 -4.00
C HIS A 85 -15.35 -9.39 -4.89
N LYS A 86 -14.65 -10.39 -4.36
CA LYS A 86 -13.53 -11.10 -5.01
C LYS A 86 -13.94 -11.98 -6.22
N GLY A 87 -14.86 -11.51 -7.05
CA GLY A 87 -15.36 -12.22 -8.23
C GLY A 87 -14.33 -12.31 -9.36
N ASP A 88 -13.37 -11.38 -9.42
CA ASP A 88 -12.37 -11.34 -10.51
C ASP A 88 -11.15 -12.25 -10.27
N HIS A 89 -11.14 -13.05 -9.20
CA HIS A 89 -10.07 -14.01 -8.86
C HIS A 89 -8.64 -13.42 -8.80
N ILE A 90 -8.51 -12.12 -8.53
CA ILE A 90 -7.21 -11.45 -8.39
C ILE A 90 -6.44 -12.03 -7.20
N ARG A 91 -5.21 -12.50 -7.47
CA ARG A 91 -4.22 -12.84 -6.45
C ARG A 91 -3.25 -11.68 -6.28
N TRP A 92 -3.26 -11.07 -5.10
CA TRP A 92 -2.44 -9.93 -4.77
C TRP A 92 -1.01 -10.33 -4.46
N GLY A 93 -0.79 -11.53 -3.91
CA GLY A 93 0.51 -11.96 -3.39
C GLY A 93 0.85 -11.29 -2.05
N VAL A 94 -0.16 -10.73 -1.37
CA VAL A 94 0.00 -9.99 -0.12
C VAL A 94 -0.70 -10.76 0.99
N HIS A 95 0.03 -11.05 2.07
CA HIS A 95 -0.52 -11.77 3.22
C HIS A 95 -1.75 -11.05 3.77
N GLY A 96 -2.83 -11.81 3.97
CA GLY A 96 -4.11 -11.28 4.43
C GLY A 96 -4.95 -10.64 3.32
N CYS A 97 -4.44 -10.42 2.11
CA CYS A 97 -5.26 -9.99 0.97
C CYS A 97 -5.82 -11.19 0.22
N ASP A 98 -5.08 -12.28 0.06
CA ASP A 98 -5.55 -13.45 -0.70
C ASP A 98 -6.44 -14.41 0.11
N THR A 99 -6.59 -14.17 1.42
CA THR A 99 -7.39 -15.01 2.34
C THR A 99 -8.84 -14.50 2.48
N LYS A 100 -9.64 -15.02 3.42
CA LYS A 100 -11.07 -14.67 3.62
C LYS A 100 -11.35 -13.24 4.12
N SER A 101 -10.35 -12.35 4.09
CA SER A 101 -10.51 -10.96 4.50
C SER A 101 -11.50 -10.19 3.62
N LEU A 102 -12.26 -9.30 4.25
CA LEU A 102 -13.07 -8.32 3.54
C LEU A 102 -12.14 -7.31 2.86
N GLN A 103 -12.22 -7.26 1.53
CA GLN A 103 -11.54 -6.27 0.72
C GLN A 103 -12.45 -5.08 0.45
N TYR A 104 -11.82 -3.93 0.32
CA TYR A 104 -12.44 -2.66 -0.03
C TYR A 104 -11.66 -2.03 -1.17
N GLN A 105 -12.38 -1.24 -1.94
CA GLN A 105 -11.83 -0.49 -3.07
C GLN A 105 -12.07 1.01 -2.89
N TYR A 106 -11.13 1.80 -3.36
CA TYR A 106 -11.23 3.25 -3.39
C TYR A 106 -10.65 3.81 -4.70
N PRO A 107 -11.31 4.76 -5.37
CA PRO A 107 -10.80 5.33 -6.61
C PRO A 107 -9.53 6.15 -6.38
N ILE A 108 -8.61 6.08 -7.34
CA ILE A 108 -7.37 6.86 -7.36
C ILE A 108 -7.12 7.40 -8.77
N TYR A 109 -6.30 8.44 -8.88
CA TYR A 109 -5.84 8.96 -10.17
C TYR A 109 -4.41 8.49 -10.47
N TRP A 110 -4.09 8.38 -11.76
CA TRP A 110 -2.76 8.01 -12.24
C TRP A 110 -1.78 9.16 -12.11
N ASP A 111 -0.50 8.85 -12.23
CA ASP A 111 0.59 9.82 -12.26
C ASP A 111 0.38 10.85 -13.39
N GLY A 112 0.65 12.12 -13.11
CA GLY A 112 0.34 13.24 -14.02
C GLY A 112 -1.11 13.74 -13.99
N LYS A 113 -2.06 12.99 -13.41
CA LYS A 113 -3.42 13.48 -13.13
C LYS A 113 -3.46 14.03 -11.70
N ASN A 114 -3.07 15.30 -11.53
CA ASN A 114 -2.95 15.98 -10.23
C ASN A 114 -4.32 16.26 -9.56
N ASN A 115 -5.00 15.20 -9.13
CA ASN A 115 -6.26 15.25 -8.39
C ASN A 115 -6.29 14.12 -7.34
N LYS A 116 -7.24 14.23 -6.40
CA LYS A 116 -7.51 13.19 -5.40
C LYS A 116 -9.01 12.92 -5.41
N TRP A 117 -9.39 11.67 -5.16
CA TRP A 117 -10.79 11.34 -5.00
C TRP A 117 -11.29 11.89 -3.66
N GLU A 118 -12.49 12.46 -3.67
CA GLU A 118 -13.14 13.05 -2.50
C GLU A 118 -14.38 12.21 -2.17
N SER A 119 -14.42 11.58 -1.01
CA SER A 119 -15.48 10.63 -0.64
C SER A 119 -16.86 11.27 -0.47
N ASP A 120 -16.86 12.55 -0.11
CA ASP A 120 -18.00 13.43 0.14
C ASP A 120 -18.46 14.21 -1.11
N VAL A 121 -17.81 13.98 -2.26
CA VAL A 121 -18.23 14.53 -3.55
C VAL A 121 -18.83 13.41 -4.40
N ALA A 122 -19.96 13.64 -5.04
CA ALA A 122 -20.58 12.65 -5.92
C ALA A 122 -19.61 12.24 -7.05
N ALA A 123 -19.68 10.99 -7.50
CA ALA A 123 -18.70 10.42 -8.44
C ALA A 123 -18.63 11.18 -9.79
N ASP A 124 -19.76 11.72 -10.24
CA ASP A 124 -19.92 12.55 -11.44
C ASP A 124 -19.43 14.00 -11.26
N LYS A 125 -19.20 14.44 -10.02
CA LYS A 125 -18.76 15.80 -9.65
C LYS A 125 -17.30 15.90 -9.23
N GLN A 126 -16.54 14.81 -9.36
CA GLN A 126 -15.12 14.79 -9.01
C GLN A 126 -14.34 15.73 -9.94
N LYS A 127 -13.51 16.61 -9.38
CA LYS A 127 -12.69 17.56 -10.16
C LYS A 127 -11.73 16.86 -11.13
N GLY A 128 -11.25 15.67 -10.76
CA GLY A 128 -10.43 14.84 -11.63
C GLY A 128 -11.21 14.06 -12.70
N GLY A 129 -12.54 14.12 -12.69
CA GLY A 129 -13.40 13.29 -13.55
C GLY A 129 -13.35 11.80 -13.18
N HIS A 130 -13.87 10.97 -14.09
CA HIS A 130 -13.86 9.52 -13.89
C HIS A 130 -12.45 8.94 -13.89
N THR A 131 -12.28 7.86 -13.11
CA THR A 131 -11.07 7.05 -13.09
C THR A 131 -11.44 5.56 -13.07
N PRO A 132 -10.76 4.71 -13.88
CA PRO A 132 -10.98 3.28 -13.88
C PRO A 132 -10.14 2.57 -12.82
N LEU A 133 -9.26 3.31 -12.13
CA LEU A 133 -8.30 2.77 -11.18
C LEU A 133 -8.92 2.66 -9.80
N ARG A 134 -8.62 1.56 -9.12
CA ARG A 134 -9.00 1.33 -7.74
C ARG A 134 -7.78 0.88 -6.95
N VAL A 135 -7.53 1.52 -5.81
CA VAL A 135 -6.69 0.92 -4.78
C VAL A 135 -7.52 -0.09 -3.98
N VAL A 136 -6.94 -1.25 -3.69
CA VAL A 136 -7.56 -2.30 -2.90
C VAL A 136 -6.84 -2.44 -1.57
N PHE A 137 -7.63 -2.53 -0.50
CA PHE A 137 -7.12 -2.73 0.85
C PHE A 137 -8.04 -3.63 1.66
N CYS A 138 -7.49 -4.29 2.68
CA CYS A 138 -8.25 -5.06 3.66
C CYS A 138 -8.25 -4.35 5.01
N LYS A 139 -9.32 -4.55 5.79
CA LYS A 139 -9.32 -4.35 7.23
C LYS A 139 -9.04 -5.69 7.90
N LEU A 140 -7.98 -5.77 8.72
CA LEU A 140 -7.65 -6.97 9.48
C LEU A 140 -8.31 -6.87 10.86
N GLY A 141 -9.34 -7.70 11.09
CA GLY A 141 -10.17 -7.65 12.30
C GLY A 141 -11.11 -6.44 12.35
N ASP A 142 -11.74 -6.21 13.52
CA ASP A 142 -12.73 -5.15 13.72
C ASP A 142 -12.14 -3.76 13.98
N SER A 143 -10.80 -3.67 14.04
CA SER A 143 -10.11 -2.41 14.33
C SER A 143 -9.75 -1.65 13.06
N LYS A 144 -10.10 -0.36 13.03
CA LYS A 144 -9.64 0.62 12.01
C LYS A 144 -8.10 0.76 11.95
N LYS A 145 -7.38 0.19 12.93
CA LYS A 145 -5.92 0.30 13.08
C LYS A 145 -5.13 -0.62 12.13
N TYR A 146 -5.72 -1.71 11.65
CA TYR A 146 -5.02 -2.69 10.82
C TYR A 146 -5.52 -2.66 9.38
N LEU A 147 -5.16 -1.60 8.66
CA LEU A 147 -5.34 -1.53 7.21
C LEU A 147 -4.17 -2.22 6.52
N ARG A 148 -4.48 -3.00 5.48
CA ARG A 148 -3.47 -3.67 4.64
C ARG A 148 -3.70 -3.26 3.20
N PHE A 149 -2.75 -2.55 2.62
CA PHE A 149 -2.70 -2.29 1.19
C PHE A 149 -2.49 -3.62 0.44
N CYS A 150 -3.33 -3.91 -0.55
CA CYS A 150 -3.25 -5.14 -1.35
C CYS A 150 -2.64 -4.87 -2.73
N GLY A 151 -2.99 -3.74 -3.33
CA GLY A 151 -2.51 -3.37 -4.65
C GLY A 151 -3.44 -2.40 -5.37
N VAL A 152 -3.18 -2.22 -6.65
CA VAL A 152 -4.01 -1.40 -7.55
C VAL A 152 -4.59 -2.31 -8.63
N MET A 153 -5.84 -2.06 -8.98
CA MET A 153 -6.52 -2.70 -10.11
C MET A 153 -7.15 -1.67 -11.03
N THR A 154 -7.46 -2.11 -12.23
CA THR A 154 -8.22 -1.36 -13.23
C THR A 154 -9.22 -2.27 -13.90
N TYR A 155 -10.25 -1.70 -14.50
CA TYR A 155 -11.15 -2.46 -15.39
C TYR A 155 -10.39 -2.98 -16.62
N THR A 156 -10.81 -4.10 -17.20
CA THR A 156 -10.22 -4.62 -18.45
C THR A 156 -10.41 -3.66 -19.63
N GLU A 157 -11.53 -2.93 -19.66
CA GLU A 157 -11.90 -2.01 -20.73
C GLU A 157 -12.19 -0.63 -20.15
N VAL A 158 -11.86 0.42 -20.90
CA VAL A 158 -12.18 1.82 -20.59
C VAL A 158 -12.69 2.54 -21.83
N ASN A 159 -13.59 3.50 -21.65
CA ASN A 159 -14.01 4.41 -22.73
C ASN A 159 -13.17 5.70 -22.74
N ASP A 160 -13.48 6.61 -23.68
CA ASP A 160 -12.76 7.89 -23.84
C ASP A 160 -12.85 8.80 -22.59
N LYS A 161 -13.89 8.61 -21.76
CA LYS A 161 -14.05 9.32 -20.48
C LYS A 161 -13.30 8.64 -19.33
N ASN A 162 -12.65 7.52 -19.58
CA ASN A 162 -12.02 6.64 -18.58
C ASN A 162 -13.02 6.02 -17.60
N GLU A 163 -14.28 5.86 -18.02
CA GLU A 163 -15.22 4.99 -17.33
C GLU A 163 -14.84 3.54 -17.67
N GLY A 164 -14.78 2.70 -16.64
CA GLY A 164 -14.33 1.32 -16.79
C GLY A 164 -15.49 0.33 -16.85
N SER A 165 -15.29 -0.75 -17.61
CA SER A 165 -16.25 -1.84 -17.75
C SER A 165 -15.55 -3.21 -17.83
N GLY A 166 -16.29 -4.28 -17.58
CA GLY A 166 -15.76 -5.64 -17.53
C GLY A 166 -15.20 -6.01 -16.17
N ALA A 167 -14.30 -7.00 -16.16
CA ALA A 167 -13.66 -7.48 -14.94
C ALA A 167 -12.57 -6.52 -14.45
N PHE A 168 -12.22 -6.61 -13.18
CA PHE A 168 -11.00 -5.98 -12.69
C PHE A 168 -9.77 -6.85 -12.96
N VAL A 169 -8.65 -6.20 -13.28
CA VAL A 169 -7.33 -6.81 -13.41
C VAL A 169 -6.31 -6.08 -12.56
N LYS A 170 -5.36 -6.84 -11.99
CA LYS A 170 -4.25 -6.30 -11.20
C LYS A 170 -3.31 -5.49 -12.10
N CYS A 171 -2.84 -4.35 -11.61
CA CYS A 171 -1.78 -3.57 -12.25
C CYS A 171 -0.40 -4.14 -11.89
N ASN A 172 0.54 -4.08 -12.84
CA ASN A 172 1.89 -4.66 -12.71
C ASN A 172 2.97 -3.61 -12.87
#